data_AF-A0A356UEN9-F1
#
_entry.id   AF-A0A356UEN9-F1
#
_cell.length_a   1.000
_cell.length_b   1.000
_cell.length_c   1.000
_cell.angle_alpha   90.00
_cell.angle_beta   90.00
_cell.angle_gamma   90.00
#
_symmetry.space_group_name_H-M   'P 1'
#
loop_
_entity.id
_entity.type
_entity.pdbx_description
1 polymer ?
#
loop_
_entity_poly.entity_id
_entity_poly.type
_entity_poly.pdbx_seq_one_letter_code
_entity_poly.pdbx_strand_id
1 'polypeptide(L)'
;MAVTLGIFAGTILFFYSFYFVRIIRGNPESFEGELLQALANWMVQKGSKVRGQLWMMLLLSFSLELLYFVLVFALIKNLALLIFTGLFVMVEIYHLTSFGLSLARFFRGDIKLKHLFNWRLERFIALIFYTHSLLVLVSIIVY
;
A
#
# COMPACT_ATOMS: atom_id res chain seq x y z
N MET A 1 13.46 16.02 -9.54
CA MET A 1 12.63 15.91 -8.31
C MET A 1 11.14 15.86 -8.63
N ALA A 2 10.55 16.87 -9.27
CA ALA A 2 9.13 16.81 -9.69
C ALA A 2 8.82 15.63 -10.63
N VAL A 3 9.66 15.39 -11.64
CA VAL A 3 9.54 14.21 -12.52
C VAL A 3 9.59 12.90 -11.74
N THR A 4 10.49 12.79 -10.76
CA THR A 4 10.60 11.62 -9.89
C THR A 4 9.31 11.38 -9.10
N LEU A 5 8.78 12.43 -8.46
CA LEU A 5 7.50 12.34 -7.76
C LEU A 5 6.35 11.96 -8.71
N GLY A 6 6.34 12.51 -9.93
CA GLY A 6 5.38 12.15 -10.98
C GLY A 6 5.45 10.67 -11.36
N ILE A 7 6.66 10.11 -11.51
CA ILE A 7 6.86 8.67 -11.78
C ILE A 7 6.33 7.83 -10.62
N PHE A 8 6.63 8.19 -9.37
CA PHE A 8 6.12 7.49 -8.19
C PHE A 8 4.60 7.53 -8.14
N ALA A 9 4.01 8.73 -8.25
CA ALA A 9 2.57 8.92 -8.20
C ALA A 9 1.87 8.19 -9.37
N GLY A 10 2.41 8.24 -10.58
CA GLY A 10 1.90 7.50 -11.73
C GLY A 10 1.95 5.98 -11.55
N THR A 11 3.06 5.47 -11.01
CA THR A 11 3.22 4.04 -10.73
C THR A 11 2.23 3.57 -9.67
N ILE A 12 2.10 4.31 -8.55
CA ILE A 12 1.12 4.03 -7.50
C ILE A 12 -0.29 4.04 -8.09
N LEU A 13 -0.65 5.10 -8.82
CA LEU A 13 -1.97 5.23 -9.44
C LEU A 13 -2.27 4.03 -10.35
N PHE A 14 -1.31 3.65 -11.20
CA PHE A 14 -1.46 2.53 -12.13
C PHE A 14 -1.71 1.21 -11.40
N PHE A 15 -0.86 0.83 -10.44
CA PHE A 15 -1.04 -0.45 -9.73
C PHE A 15 -2.31 -0.46 -8.86
N TYR A 16 -2.59 0.64 -8.15
CA TYR A 16 -3.78 0.72 -7.31
C TYR A 16 -5.08 0.83 -8.13
N SER A 17 -5.04 1.27 -9.39
CA SER A 17 -6.23 1.34 -10.25
C SER A 17 -6.92 -0.01 -10.42
N PHE A 18 -6.16 -1.10 -10.54
CA PHE A 18 -6.71 -2.46 -10.68
C PHE A 18 -7.55 -2.85 -9.47
N TYR A 19 -7.10 -2.50 -8.28
CA TYR A 19 -7.82 -2.80 -7.05
C TYR A 19 -8.97 -1.81 -6.82
N PHE A 20 -8.74 -0.51 -7.05
CA PHE A 20 -9.74 0.55 -6.97
C PHE A 20 -10.97 0.23 -7.82
N VAL A 21 -10.77 -0.18 -9.09
CA VAL A 21 -11.86 -0.54 -10.01
C VAL A 21 -12.69 -1.71 -9.47
N ARG A 22 -12.07 -2.70 -8.84
CA ARG A 22 -12.79 -3.84 -8.25
C ARG A 22 -13.55 -3.45 -6.98
N ILE A 23 -12.97 -2.56 -6.16
CA ILE A 23 -13.62 -2.01 -4.96
C ILE A 23 -14.89 -1.24 -5.35
N ILE A 24 -14.81 -0.31 -6.30
CA ILE A 24 -15.97 0.50 -6.72
C ILE A 24 -17.05 -0.34 -7.43
N ARG A 25 -16.66 -1.45 -8.07
CA ARG A 25 -17.60 -2.42 -8.67
C ARG A 25 -18.27 -3.34 -7.65
N GLY A 26 -17.89 -3.24 -6.37
CA GLY A 26 -18.49 -4.04 -5.29
C GLY A 26 -18.10 -5.53 -5.31
N ASN A 27 -17.02 -5.90 -6.02
CA ASN A 27 -16.48 -7.26 -6.02
C ASN A 27 -14.96 -7.28 -5.78
N PRO A 28 -14.47 -6.71 -4.66
CA PRO A 28 -13.05 -6.83 -4.29
C PRO A 28 -12.66 -8.23 -3.80
N GLU A 29 -13.60 -9.02 -3.26
CA GLU A 29 -13.33 -10.31 -2.59
C GLU A 29 -12.69 -11.34 -3.53
N SER A 30 -13.11 -11.36 -4.80
CA SER A 30 -12.54 -12.26 -5.82
C SER A 30 -11.02 -12.03 -5.98
N PHE A 31 -10.61 -10.77 -6.09
CA PHE A 31 -9.20 -10.39 -6.21
C PHE A 31 -8.40 -10.69 -4.94
N GLU A 32 -8.98 -10.39 -3.79
CA GLU A 32 -8.36 -10.67 -2.49
C GLU A 32 -8.11 -12.16 -2.30
N GLY A 33 -9.06 -13.00 -2.74
CA GLY A 33 -8.92 -14.45 -2.80
C GLY A 33 -7.79 -14.89 -3.73
N GLU A 34 -7.72 -14.35 -4.95
CA GLU A 34 -6.64 -14.60 -5.91
C GLU A 34 -5.27 -14.23 -5.32
N LEU A 35 -5.15 -13.06 -4.68
CA LEU A 35 -3.92 -12.60 -4.03
C LEU A 35 -3.50 -13.53 -2.89
N LEU A 36 -4.46 -13.92 -2.04
CA LEU A 36 -4.18 -14.82 -0.91
C LEU A 36 -3.75 -16.20 -1.38
N GLN A 37 -4.36 -16.72 -2.44
CA GLN A 37 -3.99 -18.00 -3.05
C GLN A 37 -2.61 -17.93 -3.71
N ALA A 38 -2.31 -16.85 -4.43
CA ALA A 38 -0.98 -16.64 -5.02
C ALA A 38 0.11 -16.55 -3.94
N LEU A 39 -0.17 -15.84 -2.85
CA LEU A 39 0.72 -15.77 -1.69
C LEU A 39 0.93 -17.15 -1.06
N ALA A 40 -0.14 -17.92 -0.85
CA ALA A 40 -0.05 -19.27 -0.31
C ALA A 40 0.81 -20.19 -1.18
N ASN A 41 0.60 -20.16 -2.50
CA ASN A 41 1.37 -20.96 -3.46
C ASN A 41 2.85 -20.57 -3.44
N TRP A 42 3.15 -19.27 -3.39
CA TRP A 42 4.53 -18.78 -3.30
C TRP A 42 5.20 -19.19 -1.98
N MET A 43 4.47 -19.14 -0.86
CA MET A 43 4.96 -19.62 0.43
C MET A 43 5.31 -21.11 0.41
N VAL A 44 4.45 -21.94 -0.20
CA VAL A 44 4.73 -23.38 -0.37
C VAL A 44 5.96 -23.61 -1.24
N GLN A 45 6.11 -22.85 -2.34
CA GLN A 45 7.24 -22.98 -3.25
C GLN A 45 8.58 -22.57 -2.63
N LYS A 46 8.60 -21.51 -1.81
CA LYS A 46 9.83 -20.96 -1.23
C LYS A 46 10.21 -21.56 0.13
N GLY A 47 9.26 -22.18 0.83
CA GLY A 47 9.49 -22.81 2.14
C GLY A 47 9.99 -21.81 3.18
N SER A 48 10.99 -22.19 3.98
CA SER A 48 11.48 -21.40 5.13
C SER A 48 12.05 -20.02 4.77
N LYS A 49 12.53 -19.83 3.53
CA LYS A 49 13.06 -18.54 3.06
C LYS A 49 11.98 -17.46 2.94
N VAL A 50 10.71 -17.84 2.83
CA VAL A 50 9.61 -16.89 2.62
C VAL A 50 9.45 -15.90 3.79
N ARG A 51 9.84 -16.31 5.00
CA ARG A 51 9.79 -15.43 6.18
C ARG A 51 10.66 -14.20 6.00
N GLY A 52 11.94 -14.39 5.68
CA GLY A 52 12.87 -13.29 5.45
C GLY A 52 12.45 -12.43 4.26
N GLN A 53 11.94 -13.05 3.20
CA GLN A 53 11.48 -12.35 2.00
C GLN A 53 10.27 -11.45 2.28
N LEU A 54 9.27 -11.93 3.04
CA LEU A 54 8.10 -11.13 3.39
C LEU A 54 8.46 -9.94 4.30
N TRP A 55 9.36 -10.14 5.26
CA TRP A 55 9.88 -9.03 6.08
C TRP A 55 10.65 -8.01 5.24
N MET A 56 11.46 -8.48 4.30
CA MET A 56 12.18 -7.60 3.37
C MET A 56 11.21 -6.85 2.45
N MET A 57 10.16 -7.50 1.95
CA MET A 57 9.11 -6.84 1.16
C MET A 57 8.41 -5.75 1.97
N LEU A 58 8.06 -6.02 3.22
CA LEU A 58 7.45 -5.01 4.10
C LEU A 58 8.38 -3.82 4.33
N LEU A 59 9.67 -4.06 4.59
CA LEU A 59 10.67 -3.01 4.77
C LEU A 59 10.84 -2.16 3.50
N LEU A 60 10.87 -2.82 2.33
CA LEU A 60 10.98 -2.14 1.04
C LEU A 60 9.72 -1.32 0.72
N SER A 61 8.52 -1.84 0.98
CA SER A 61 7.25 -1.11 0.82
C SER A 61 7.27 0.16 1.66
N PHE A 62 7.58 0.02 2.96
CA PHE A 62 7.67 1.15 3.88
C PHE A 62 8.69 2.20 3.41
N SER A 63 9.86 1.77 2.93
CA SER A 63 10.89 2.68 2.43
C SER A 63 10.43 3.46 1.20
N LEU A 64 9.71 2.81 0.28
CA LEU A 64 9.15 3.45 -0.91
C LEU A 64 8.02 4.43 -0.56
N GLU A 65 7.13 4.06 0.36
CA GLU A 65 6.06 4.92 0.86
C GLU A 65 6.61 6.16 1.58
N LEU A 66 7.60 5.96 2.46
CA LEU A 66 8.28 7.05 3.15
C LEU A 66 8.92 8.01 2.15
N LEU A 67 9.65 7.48 1.16
CA LEU A 67 10.26 8.29 0.11
C LEU A 67 9.20 9.07 -0.68
N TYR A 68 8.09 8.43 -1.03
CA TYR A 68 6.97 9.09 -1.71
C TYR A 68 6.42 10.25 -0.87
N PHE A 69 6.12 10.05 0.40
CA PHE A 69 5.59 11.11 1.27
C PHE A 69 6.58 12.24 1.48
N VAL A 70 7.87 11.94 1.67
CA VAL A 70 8.93 12.95 1.77
C VAL A 70 8.98 13.80 0.51
N LEU A 71 8.90 13.18 -0.68
CA LEU A 71 8.86 13.91 -1.95
C LEU A 71 7.63 14.81 -2.07
N VAL A 72 6.46 14.35 -1.59
CA VAL A 72 5.23 15.16 -1.58
C VAL A 72 5.40 16.39 -0.69
N PHE A 73 5.85 16.23 0.56
CA PHE A 73 6.10 17.36 1.46
C PHE A 73 7.17 18.33 0.94
N ALA A 74 8.18 17.82 0.23
CA ALA A 74 9.26 18.64 -0.30
C ALA A 74 8.86 19.46 -1.53
N LEU A 75 7.91 18.98 -2.35
CA LEU A 75 7.65 19.54 -3.68
C LEU A 75 6.26 20.17 -3.83
N ILE A 76 5.26 19.68 -3.10
CA ILE A 76 3.88 20.18 -3.20
C ILE A 76 3.72 21.38 -2.27
N LYS A 77 3.15 22.49 -2.80
CA LYS A 77 2.90 23.73 -2.05
C LYS A 77 1.43 23.90 -1.65
N ASN A 78 0.53 23.09 -2.20
CA ASN A 78 -0.89 23.18 -1.91
C ASN A 78 -1.17 22.74 -0.46
N LEU A 79 -1.56 23.68 0.40
CA LEU A 79 -1.78 23.43 1.83
C LEU A 79 -2.83 22.34 2.09
N ALA A 80 -3.93 22.32 1.33
CA ALA A 80 -4.97 21.30 1.51
C ALA A 80 -4.44 19.89 1.21
N LEU A 81 -3.65 19.75 0.12
CA LEU A 81 -3.00 18.48 -0.22
C LEU A 81 -1.98 18.08 0.84
N LEU A 82 -1.19 19.01 1.39
CA LEU A 82 -0.24 18.70 2.46
C LEU A 82 -0.91 18.25 3.77
N ILE A 83 -2.04 18.87 4.16
CA ILE A 83 -2.83 18.43 5.32
C ILE A 83 -3.36 17.01 5.06
N PHE A 84 -3.89 16.75 3.86
CA PHE A 84 -4.36 15.42 3.49
C PHE A 84 -3.23 14.38 3.51
N THR A 85 -2.04 14.72 2.99
CA THR A 85 -0.84 13.88 3.08
C THR A 85 -0.46 13.59 4.52
N GLY A 86 -0.48 14.59 5.41
CA GLY A 86 -0.18 14.42 6.84
C GLY A 86 -1.13 13.45 7.53
N LEU A 87 -2.43 13.58 7.28
CA LEU A 87 -3.43 12.61 7.78
C LEU A 87 -3.19 11.22 7.21
N PHE A 88 -2.86 11.14 5.93
CA PHE A 88 -2.62 9.87 5.26
C PHE A 88 -1.40 9.13 5.85
N VAL A 89 -0.30 9.84 6.11
CA VAL A 89 0.87 9.27 6.79
C VAL A 89 0.50 8.63 8.13
N MET A 90 -0.38 9.27 8.93
CA MET A 90 -0.83 8.69 10.21
C MET A 90 -1.60 7.38 10.02
N VAL A 91 -2.44 7.31 8.99
CA VAL A 91 -3.19 6.10 8.63
C VAL A 91 -2.25 4.99 8.16
N GLU A 92 -1.23 5.31 7.35
CA GLU A 92 -0.22 4.36 6.88
C GLU A 92 0.64 3.81 8.01
N ILE A 93 1.05 4.65 8.98
CA ILE A 93 1.78 4.18 10.17
C ILE A 93 0.96 3.12 10.92
N TYR A 94 -0.35 3.35 11.08
CA TYR A 94 -1.25 2.38 11.72
C TYR A 94 -1.37 1.10 10.88
N HIS A 95 -1.56 1.22 9.56
CA HIS A 95 -1.65 0.08 8.64
C HIS A 95 -0.40 -0.80 8.67
N LEU A 96 0.78 -0.22 8.48
CA LEU A 96 2.06 -0.94 8.50
C LEU A 96 2.33 -1.61 9.84
N THR A 97 2.02 -0.93 10.95
CA THR A 97 2.16 -1.50 12.29
C THR A 97 1.22 -2.69 12.47
N SER A 98 -0.06 -2.53 12.12
CA SER A 98 -1.06 -3.60 12.18
C SER A 98 -0.64 -4.80 11.31
N PHE A 99 -0.20 -4.55 10.08
CA PHE A 99 0.24 -5.61 9.17
C PHE A 99 1.52 -6.30 9.66
N GLY A 100 2.51 -5.56 10.13
CA GLY A 100 3.74 -6.10 10.72
C GLY A 100 3.46 -6.99 11.95
N LEU A 101 2.53 -6.58 12.82
CA LEU A 101 2.09 -7.39 13.95
C LEU A 101 1.38 -8.68 13.49
N SER A 102 0.49 -8.59 12.50
CA SER A 102 -0.16 -9.77 11.90
C SER A 102 0.86 -10.72 11.27
N LEU A 103 1.85 -10.19 10.55
CA LEU A 103 2.92 -10.98 9.94
C LEU A 103 3.77 -11.69 11.00
N ALA A 104 4.13 -11.00 12.08
CA ALA A 104 4.84 -11.61 13.21
C ALA A 104 4.02 -12.73 13.86
N ARG A 105 2.73 -12.49 14.14
CA ARG A 105 1.80 -13.48 14.70
C ARG A 105 1.63 -14.69 13.79
N PHE A 106 1.53 -14.47 12.49
CA PHE A 106 1.40 -15.53 11.50
C PHE A 106 2.63 -16.46 11.51
N PHE A 107 3.84 -15.90 11.53
CA PHE A 107 5.06 -16.72 11.59
C PHE A 107 5.29 -17.40 12.94
N ARG A 108 4.67 -16.93 14.02
CA ARG A 108 4.63 -17.66 15.30
C ARG A 108 3.58 -18.78 15.34
N GLY A 109 2.69 -18.84 14.35
CA GLY A 109 1.58 -19.78 14.31
C GLY A 109 0.32 -19.32 15.05
N ASP A 110 0.29 -18.08 15.55
CA ASP A 110 -0.82 -17.52 16.33
C ASP A 110 -2.08 -17.31 15.47
N ILE A 111 -1.91 -17.08 14.17
CA ILE A 111 -3.00 -16.82 13.22
C ILE A 111 -2.81 -17.57 11.90
N LYS A 112 -3.91 -17.83 11.20
CA LYS A 112 -3.92 -18.44 9.85
C LYS A 112 -3.67 -17.38 8.77
N LEU A 113 -3.18 -17.81 7.60
CA LEU A 113 -2.90 -16.94 6.45
C LEU A 113 -4.09 -16.04 6.05
N LYS A 114 -5.32 -16.56 6.12
CA LYS A 114 -6.54 -15.79 5.81
C LYS A 114 -6.79 -14.57 6.73
N HIS A 115 -6.11 -14.52 7.87
CA HIS A 115 -6.17 -13.42 8.84
C HIS A 115 -4.93 -12.52 8.79
N LEU A 116 -4.01 -12.77 7.85
CA LEU A 116 -2.81 -11.97 7.68
C LEU A 116 -3.15 -10.52 7.30
N PHE A 117 -4.09 -10.36 6.37
CA PHE A 117 -4.59 -9.08 5.90
C PHE A 117 -5.91 -8.71 6.58
N ASN A 118 -6.03 -7.46 7.01
CA ASN A 118 -7.33 -6.88 7.33
C ASN A 118 -7.90 -6.27 6.06
N TRP A 119 -8.64 -7.06 5.27
CA TRP A 119 -9.13 -6.62 3.95
C TRP A 119 -9.93 -5.32 3.97
N ARG A 120 -10.67 -5.06 5.04
CA ARG A 120 -11.39 -3.78 5.19
C ARG A 120 -10.42 -2.59 5.25
N LEU A 121 -9.32 -2.74 5.97
CA LEU A 121 -8.27 -1.74 6.03
C LEU A 121 -7.54 -1.66 4.67
N GLU A 122 -7.14 -2.79 4.08
CA GLU A 122 -6.46 -2.81 2.76
C GLU A 122 -7.27 -2.08 1.67
N ARG A 123 -8.59 -2.29 1.63
CA ARG A 123 -9.49 -1.58 0.70
C ARG A 123 -9.47 -0.08 0.95
N PHE A 124 -9.56 0.35 2.21
CA PHE A 124 -9.55 1.76 2.58
C PHE A 124 -8.22 2.43 2.20
N ILE A 125 -7.10 1.77 2.50
CA ILE A 125 -5.75 2.21 2.14
C ILE A 125 -5.60 2.32 0.61
N ALA A 126 -6.08 1.31 -0.13
CA ALA A 126 -6.04 1.32 -1.58
C ALA A 126 -6.82 2.48 -2.21
N LEU A 127 -8.01 2.80 -1.66
CA LEU A 127 -8.79 3.96 -2.08
C LEU A 127 -8.02 5.26 -1.82
N ILE A 128 -7.43 5.42 -0.63
CA ILE A 128 -6.70 6.64 -0.29
C ILE A 128 -5.43 6.78 -1.13
N PHE A 129 -4.62 5.72 -1.31
CA PHE A 129 -3.43 5.77 -2.17
C PHE A 129 -3.78 6.15 -3.61
N TYR A 130 -4.85 5.57 -4.16
CA TYR A 130 -5.33 5.91 -5.49
C TYR A 130 -5.72 7.40 -5.57
N THR A 131 -6.57 7.87 -4.66
CA THR A 131 -7.03 9.27 -4.66
C THR A 131 -5.88 10.24 -4.42
N HIS A 132 -5.00 9.95 -3.46
CA HIS A 132 -3.85 10.79 -3.14
C HIS A 132 -2.86 10.88 -4.31
N SER A 133 -2.52 9.76 -4.94
CA SER A 133 -1.62 9.75 -6.11
C SER A 133 -2.21 10.50 -7.30
N LEU A 134 -3.52 10.39 -7.52
CA LEU A 134 -4.24 11.20 -8.52
C LEU A 134 -4.13 12.70 -8.22
N LEU A 135 -4.41 13.12 -6.98
CA LEU A 135 -4.31 14.52 -6.58
C LEU A 135 -2.90 15.07 -6.70
N VAL A 136 -1.88 14.28 -6.35
CA VAL A 136 -0.47 14.65 -6.53
C VAL A 136 -0.14 14.84 -8.01
N LEU A 137 -0.57 13.93 -8.90
CA LEU A 137 -0.34 14.09 -10.34
C LEU A 137 -1.03 15.33 -10.91
N VAL A 138 -2.30 15.55 -10.56
CA VAL A 138 -3.03 16.76 -10.96
C VAL A 138 -2.30 18.00 -10.46
N SER A 139 -1.82 18.00 -9.21
CA SER A 139 -1.07 19.12 -8.65
C SER A 139 0.26 19.39 -9.37
N ILE A 140 0.92 18.36 -9.93
CA ILE A 140 2.18 18.51 -10.69
C ILE A 140 1.92 18.96 -12.13
N ILE A 141 0.77 18.60 -12.71
CA ILE A 141 0.44 18.96 -14.09
C ILE A 141 -0.09 20.40 -14.17
N VAL A 142 -0.88 20.80 -13.18
CA VAL A 142 -1.55 22.11 -13.16
C VAL A 142 -0.62 23.23 -12.66
N TYR A 143 0.40 22.91 -11.86
CA TYR A 143 1.36 23.85 -11.28
C TYR A 143 2.81 23.43 -11.54
#